data_AF-A0A8J2X068-F1
#
_entry.id   AF-A0A8J2X068-F1
#
_cell.length_a   1.000
_cell.length_b   1.000
_cell.length_c   1.000
_cell.angle_alpha   90.00
_cell.angle_beta   90.00
_cell.angle_gamma   90.00
#
_symmetry.space_group_name_H-M   'P 1'
#
loop_
_entity.id
_entity.type
_entity.pdbx_description
1 polymer ?
#
loop_
_entity_poly.entity_id
_entity_poly.type
_entity_poly.pdbx_seq_one_letter_code
_entity_poly.pdbx_strand_id
1 'polypeptide(L)'
;MEPMRGPGARPQRKRKAVDYAAVNEGVEKVGLASRWIPHLERTKDEFLDGAALGVARLATGSDLNDAWARKTDLRTPAIIESTEGLGMTLPEPHFMVRDVAKVIGEEKPVQVMRSRDQTNLDHWSLGDWSRYYDAPRRQEVLNVISLEFSRTALAGQVVSPEFVRKRDWIDTAWPANLRAQGHWPQVQYYCLMSTAGCYTDFHVDFGGTAVWYHVFRGQKVFYLIKPTPENLKAYEAWICDAKQDSTFFPDTIGGPTECARVEINAGQTFFIPSGWLHAVLTPVDSLVFGGNFLPGLATVDLQLAVRDIEKRTHVKKEYTFPLFVPCLFFGLATALVRLKTTAAAAQLDTLVALTTREDNKDVDVSTTPAPLTAREHRGLAALIEACGAWAADEAACDDRERPFLTLAAEAAGCTSTTELVEAAREALAAVPEPKPKFTIKLQRGADDEAAPAPPPKVVFSPAASYGGARPGYVFMTGSKGLGYYMEGTEAPPAPAAAPPPPVPEEAPVRYRAGPAWDRMAPAPAPLDEDDAEFELAAAEERKRAAPRPRKAPKPAAVPKPAPRPSQWAKAPGHTVAKKGTGTAKGRLLAKLGKKRR
;
A
#
# COMPACT_ATOMS: atom_id res chain seq x y z
N MET A 1 68.71 1.76 22.76
CA MET A 1 67.28 1.64 23.12
C MET A 1 66.48 2.09 21.91
N GLU A 2 66.00 1.16 21.12
CA GLU A 2 65.03 1.41 20.04
C GLU A 2 63.73 0.66 20.36
N PRO A 3 62.55 1.26 20.13
CA PRO A 3 61.29 0.70 20.58
C PRO A 3 60.74 -0.35 19.62
N MET A 4 60.25 -1.46 20.18
CA MET A 4 59.51 -2.49 19.44
C MET A 4 58.22 -1.93 18.84
N ARG A 5 58.03 -2.11 17.52
CA ARG A 5 56.74 -1.90 16.84
C ARG A 5 55.83 -3.09 17.09
N GLY A 6 54.66 -2.85 17.67
CA GLY A 6 53.60 -3.85 17.85
C GLY A 6 52.94 -4.28 16.53
N PRO A 7 52.14 -5.36 16.55
CA PRO A 7 51.51 -5.90 15.35
C PRO A 7 50.46 -4.93 14.80
N GLY A 8 50.57 -4.62 13.51
CA GLY A 8 49.67 -3.69 12.81
C GLY A 8 48.22 -4.15 12.84
N ALA A 9 47.32 -3.22 13.18
CA ALA A 9 45.89 -3.41 13.10
C ALA A 9 45.48 -3.76 11.65
N ARG A 10 44.76 -4.87 11.47
CA ARG A 10 44.14 -5.22 10.19
C ARG A 10 43.13 -4.12 9.81
N PRO A 11 43.07 -3.70 8.53
CA PRO A 11 42.10 -2.71 8.12
C PRO A 11 40.69 -3.27 8.33
N GLN A 12 39.90 -2.56 9.16
CA GLN A 12 38.48 -2.81 9.30
C GLN A 12 37.86 -2.65 7.90
N ARG A 13 37.38 -3.76 7.33
CA ARG A 13 36.67 -3.75 6.05
C ARG A 13 35.42 -2.90 6.28
N LYS A 14 35.43 -1.65 5.79
CA LYS A 14 34.23 -0.81 5.74
C LYS A 14 33.13 -1.67 5.13
N ARG A 15 32.05 -1.91 5.88
CA ARG A 15 30.82 -2.49 5.32
C ARG A 15 30.48 -1.61 4.12
N LYS A 16 30.51 -2.19 2.92
CA LYS A 16 29.98 -1.54 1.72
C LYS A 16 28.54 -1.16 2.07
N ALA A 17 28.22 0.13 2.01
CA ALA A 17 26.83 0.57 2.01
C ALA A 17 26.16 -0.14 0.83
N VAL A 18 25.14 -0.94 1.12
CA VAL A 18 24.33 -1.59 0.09
C VAL A 18 23.48 -0.48 -0.51
N ASP A 19 23.74 -0.20 -1.77
CA ASP A 19 23.06 0.82 -2.56
C ASP A 19 21.76 0.22 -3.11
N TYR A 20 20.63 0.76 -2.66
CA TYR A 20 19.27 0.39 -3.06
C TYR A 20 19.01 0.56 -4.56
N ALA A 21 19.87 1.31 -5.27
CA ALA A 21 19.81 1.39 -6.71
C ALA A 21 19.75 0.01 -7.38
N ALA A 22 20.41 -1.02 -6.84
CA ALA A 22 20.42 -2.36 -7.45
C ALA A 22 19.07 -3.11 -7.43
N VAL A 23 18.09 -2.69 -6.61
CA VAL A 23 16.77 -3.34 -6.55
C VAL A 23 15.83 -2.81 -7.65
N ASN A 24 16.05 -1.57 -8.14
CA ASN A 24 15.25 -0.94 -9.20
C ASN A 24 16.04 -0.49 -10.44
N GLU A 25 17.38 -0.53 -10.40
CA GLU A 25 18.27 -0.30 -11.53
C GLU A 25 18.95 -1.60 -11.91
N GLY A 26 18.31 -2.33 -12.83
CA GLY A 26 19.01 -3.02 -13.92
C GLY A 26 20.08 -4.06 -13.60
N VAL A 27 20.32 -4.46 -12.34
CA VAL A 27 21.03 -5.71 -12.09
C VAL A 27 20.06 -6.81 -12.50
N GLU A 28 20.32 -7.48 -13.62
CA GLU A 28 19.51 -8.60 -14.08
C GLU A 28 19.35 -9.62 -12.94
N LYS A 29 18.16 -9.64 -12.31
CA LYS A 29 17.78 -10.64 -11.32
C LYS A 29 17.42 -11.93 -12.06
N VAL A 30 18.41 -12.55 -12.70
CA VAL A 30 18.18 -13.66 -13.63
C VAL A 30 17.42 -14.79 -12.94
N GLY A 31 16.14 -14.90 -13.31
CA GLY A 31 15.32 -16.06 -13.02
C GLY A 31 14.60 -16.06 -11.67
N LEU A 32 14.31 -14.89 -11.09
CA LEU A 32 13.50 -14.77 -9.87
C LEU A 32 12.15 -15.50 -9.99
N ALA A 33 11.32 -15.17 -10.98
CA ALA A 33 10.05 -15.88 -11.19
C ALA A 33 10.26 -17.36 -11.57
N SER A 34 11.26 -17.67 -12.42
CA SER A 34 11.56 -19.06 -12.77
C SER A 34 12.10 -19.90 -11.60
N ARG A 35 12.59 -19.25 -10.53
CA ARG A 35 13.04 -19.89 -9.29
C ARG A 35 11.89 -20.06 -8.32
N TRP A 36 11.17 -18.97 -8.03
CA TRP A 36 10.17 -18.96 -6.98
C TRP A 36 8.85 -19.59 -7.40
N ILE A 37 8.39 -19.45 -8.64
CA ILE A 37 7.12 -20.08 -9.05
C ILE A 37 7.16 -21.61 -8.90
N PRO A 38 8.18 -22.34 -9.40
CA PRO A 38 8.26 -23.79 -9.17
C PRO A 38 8.49 -24.17 -7.70
N HIS A 39 9.09 -23.30 -6.89
CA HIS A 39 9.22 -23.51 -5.46
C HIS A 39 7.86 -23.41 -4.78
N LEU A 40 7.14 -22.29 -5.01
CA LEU A 40 5.81 -22.01 -4.49
C LEU A 40 4.78 -23.08 -4.86
N GLU A 41 4.84 -23.62 -6.08
CA GLU A 41 3.95 -24.72 -6.51
C GLU A 41 4.28 -26.04 -5.80
N ARG A 42 5.56 -26.31 -5.54
CA ARG A 42 6.00 -27.54 -4.87
C ARG A 42 5.71 -27.52 -3.38
N THR A 43 5.82 -26.35 -2.74
CA THR A 43 5.63 -26.15 -1.30
C THR A 43 4.25 -25.60 -0.96
N LYS A 44 3.31 -25.54 -1.94
CA LYS A 44 2.00 -24.91 -1.76
C LYS A 44 1.19 -25.44 -0.58
N ASP A 45 1.35 -26.73 -0.26
CA ASP A 45 0.64 -27.42 0.82
C ASP A 45 1.32 -27.26 2.19
N GLU A 46 2.50 -26.63 2.25
CA GLU A 46 3.24 -26.32 3.48
C GLU A 46 2.86 -24.95 4.07
N PHE A 47 2.31 -24.05 3.25
CA PHE A 47 1.85 -22.73 3.69
C PHE A 47 0.60 -22.84 4.55
N LEU A 48 0.43 -21.88 5.47
CA LEU A 48 -0.82 -21.77 6.22
C LEU A 48 -2.00 -21.48 5.28
N ASP A 49 -3.17 -22.00 5.64
CA ASP A 49 -4.42 -21.47 5.12
C ASP A 49 -4.62 -20.03 5.64
N GLY A 50 -5.22 -19.16 4.81
CA GLY A 50 -5.53 -17.79 5.20
C GLY A 50 -6.29 -17.69 6.53
N ALA A 51 -7.26 -18.57 6.77
CA ALA A 51 -8.02 -18.61 8.02
C ALA A 51 -7.14 -18.94 9.24
N ALA A 52 -6.14 -19.81 9.09
CA ALA A 52 -5.19 -20.14 10.15
C ALA A 52 -4.30 -18.95 10.52
N LEU A 53 -3.94 -18.11 9.54
CA LEU A 53 -3.24 -16.84 9.80
C LEU A 53 -4.18 -15.76 10.35
N GLY A 54 -5.50 -15.93 10.22
CA GLY A 54 -6.53 -15.03 10.72
C GLY A 54 -7.13 -14.10 9.66
N VAL A 55 -6.98 -14.42 8.37
CA VAL A 55 -7.67 -13.72 7.28
C VAL A 55 -9.18 -13.94 7.42
N ALA A 56 -9.92 -12.85 7.57
CA ALA A 56 -11.37 -12.88 7.66
C ALA A 56 -12.00 -13.16 6.29
N ARG A 57 -13.11 -13.90 6.28
CA ARG A 57 -13.99 -14.03 5.11
C ARG A 57 -15.32 -13.38 5.44
N LEU A 58 -15.69 -12.39 4.64
CA LEU A 58 -16.90 -11.58 4.78
C LEU A 58 -17.82 -11.90 3.60
N ALA A 59 -19.08 -12.23 3.89
CA ALA A 59 -20.01 -12.66 2.85
C ALA A 59 -20.35 -11.51 1.91
N THR A 60 -20.53 -10.31 2.47
CA THR A 60 -20.87 -9.10 1.72
C THR A 60 -20.05 -7.91 2.20
N GLY A 61 -20.04 -6.85 1.40
CA GLY A 61 -19.44 -5.58 1.78
C GLY A 61 -20.10 -4.91 2.98
N SER A 62 -21.36 -5.26 3.29
CA SER A 62 -22.06 -4.74 4.48
C SER A 62 -21.42 -5.24 5.79
N ASP A 63 -20.70 -6.37 5.76
CA ASP A 63 -19.95 -6.89 6.90
C ASP A 63 -18.64 -6.10 7.12
N LEU A 64 -18.12 -5.42 6.09
CA LEU A 64 -16.97 -4.54 6.17
C LEU A 64 -17.42 -3.13 6.63
N ASN A 65 -17.68 -3.01 7.93
CA ASN A 65 -18.28 -1.83 8.55
C ASN A 65 -17.52 -1.35 9.81
N ASP A 66 -18.01 -0.31 10.47
CA ASP A 66 -17.38 0.28 11.65
C ASP A 66 -17.25 -0.68 12.84
N ALA A 67 -18.18 -1.62 13.00
CA ALA A 67 -18.10 -2.63 14.05
C ALA A 67 -16.96 -3.63 13.76
N TRP A 68 -16.81 -4.05 12.51
CA TRP A 68 -15.68 -4.86 12.07
C TRP A 68 -14.35 -4.11 12.24
N ALA A 69 -14.30 -2.84 11.84
CA ALA A 69 -13.11 -2.00 11.99
C ALA A 69 -12.66 -1.87 13.45
N ARG A 70 -13.61 -1.64 14.37
CA ARG A 70 -13.32 -1.54 15.81
C ARG A 70 -12.94 -2.88 16.43
N LYS A 71 -13.50 -4.00 15.95
CA LYS A 71 -13.18 -5.34 16.45
C LYS A 71 -11.78 -5.79 16.02
N THR A 72 -11.37 -5.44 14.81
CA THR A 72 -10.10 -5.89 14.20
C THR A 72 -8.98 -4.86 14.31
N ASP A 73 -9.29 -3.66 14.81
CA ASP A 73 -8.40 -2.49 14.79
C ASP A 73 -7.84 -2.18 13.39
N LEU A 74 -8.55 -2.59 12.32
CA LEU A 74 -8.10 -2.51 10.93
C LEU A 74 -6.73 -3.19 10.72
N ARG A 75 -6.46 -4.29 11.43
CA ARG A 75 -5.21 -5.07 11.32
C ARG A 75 -5.41 -6.49 10.81
N THR A 76 -6.64 -6.86 10.51
CA THR A 76 -7.01 -8.18 10.00
C THR A 76 -7.32 -8.08 8.50
N PRO A 77 -6.65 -8.86 7.63
CA PRO A 77 -6.99 -8.92 6.23
C PRO A 77 -8.38 -9.52 6.05
N ALA A 78 -9.10 -9.08 5.02
CA ALA A 78 -10.45 -9.56 4.76
C ALA A 78 -10.66 -9.85 3.27
N ILE A 79 -11.20 -11.03 2.98
CA ILE A 79 -11.74 -11.38 1.66
C ILE A 79 -13.24 -11.13 1.72
N ILE A 80 -13.74 -10.31 0.80
CA ILE A 80 -15.16 -10.06 0.61
C ILE A 80 -15.60 -10.86 -0.61
N GLU A 81 -16.54 -11.78 -0.41
CA GLU A 81 -16.92 -12.79 -1.40
C GLU A 81 -17.64 -12.20 -2.63
N SER A 82 -18.30 -11.05 -2.48
CA SER A 82 -19.01 -10.38 -3.58
C SER A 82 -18.98 -8.86 -3.47
N THR A 83 -19.37 -8.18 -4.56
CA THR A 83 -19.48 -6.72 -4.59
C THR A 83 -20.73 -6.17 -3.91
N GLU A 84 -21.66 -7.04 -3.50
CA GLU A 84 -22.88 -6.66 -2.80
C GLU A 84 -22.53 -5.91 -1.51
N GLY A 85 -23.17 -4.75 -1.27
CA GLY A 85 -22.96 -3.97 -0.05
C GLY A 85 -21.61 -3.24 0.05
N LEU A 86 -20.69 -3.36 -0.93
CA LEU A 86 -19.41 -2.64 -0.89
C LEU A 86 -19.53 -1.15 -1.23
N GLY A 87 -20.64 -0.72 -1.86
CA GLY A 87 -20.79 0.66 -2.34
C GLY A 87 -19.72 1.07 -3.36
N MET A 88 -19.24 0.09 -4.14
CA MET A 88 -18.27 0.27 -5.20
C MET A 88 -18.93 0.32 -6.58
N THR A 89 -18.25 0.90 -7.55
CA THR A 89 -18.68 0.92 -8.96
C THR A 89 -17.53 0.42 -9.82
N LEU A 90 -17.84 -0.37 -10.82
CA LEU A 90 -16.88 -0.99 -11.73
C LEU A 90 -17.35 -0.80 -13.17
N PRO A 91 -16.46 -0.94 -14.17
CA PRO A 91 -16.84 -0.92 -15.58
C PRO A 91 -17.81 -2.06 -15.92
N GLU A 92 -18.39 -2.02 -17.11
CA GLU A 92 -19.34 -3.05 -17.53
C GLU A 92 -18.74 -4.47 -17.47
N PRO A 93 -19.54 -5.53 -17.21
CA PRO A 93 -19.01 -6.89 -16.98
C PRO A 93 -18.19 -7.50 -18.12
N HIS A 94 -18.23 -6.92 -19.33
CA HIS A 94 -17.48 -7.36 -20.51
C HIS A 94 -16.20 -6.54 -20.77
N PHE A 95 -15.89 -5.58 -19.90
CA PHE A 95 -14.71 -4.73 -20.00
C PHE A 95 -13.41 -5.56 -19.98
N MET A 96 -12.44 -5.23 -20.85
CA MET A 96 -11.17 -5.95 -20.98
C MET A 96 -9.97 -4.99 -21.11
N VAL A 97 -8.75 -5.54 -21.15
CA VAL A 97 -7.50 -4.77 -21.30
C VAL A 97 -7.53 -3.83 -22.50
N ARG A 98 -8.06 -4.27 -23.64
CA ARG A 98 -8.23 -3.39 -24.83
C ARG A 98 -9.13 -2.19 -24.58
N ASP A 99 -10.09 -2.30 -23.67
CA ASP A 99 -11.02 -1.22 -23.34
C ASP A 99 -10.37 -0.24 -22.36
N VAL A 100 -9.47 -0.70 -21.47
CA VAL A 100 -8.56 0.17 -20.70
C VAL A 100 -7.76 1.06 -21.64
N ALA A 101 -7.11 0.47 -22.66
CA ALA A 101 -6.31 1.20 -23.63
C ALA A 101 -7.13 2.22 -24.42
N LYS A 102 -8.36 1.88 -24.84
CA LYS A 102 -9.26 2.81 -25.53
C LYS A 102 -9.74 3.96 -24.64
N VAL A 103 -10.14 3.66 -23.41
CA VAL A 103 -10.72 4.65 -22.48
C VAL A 103 -9.66 5.65 -22.02
N ILE A 104 -8.45 5.18 -21.70
CA ILE A 104 -7.35 6.04 -21.28
C ILE A 104 -6.66 6.71 -22.47
N GLY A 105 -6.58 6.02 -23.61
CA GLY A 105 -5.88 6.42 -24.82
C GLY A 105 -4.68 5.52 -25.11
N GLU A 106 -4.62 4.96 -26.31
CA GLU A 106 -3.61 3.95 -26.69
C GLU A 106 -2.18 4.48 -26.64
N GLU A 107 -1.98 5.78 -26.91
CA GLU A 107 -0.66 6.44 -26.89
C GLU A 107 -0.13 6.71 -25.47
N LYS A 108 -0.94 6.48 -24.42
CA LYS A 108 -0.53 6.72 -23.04
C LYS A 108 0.66 5.81 -22.69
N PRO A 109 1.80 6.35 -22.23
CA PRO A 109 2.90 5.53 -21.74
C PRO A 109 2.47 4.72 -20.52
N VAL A 110 2.94 3.47 -20.44
CA VAL A 110 2.68 2.55 -19.33
C VAL A 110 3.97 1.86 -18.92
N GLN A 111 4.18 1.75 -17.61
CA GLN A 111 5.30 0.99 -17.06
C GLN A 111 4.98 -0.50 -17.11
N VAL A 112 5.77 -1.25 -17.88
CA VAL A 112 5.63 -2.71 -18.02
C VAL A 112 6.81 -3.37 -17.31
N MET A 113 6.52 -4.33 -16.43
CA MET A 113 7.52 -5.09 -15.71
C MET A 113 7.66 -6.48 -16.32
N ARG A 114 8.89 -6.92 -16.57
CA ARG A 114 9.21 -8.30 -16.92
C ARG A 114 9.19 -9.15 -15.66
N SER A 115 8.34 -10.18 -15.64
CA SER A 115 8.18 -11.01 -14.44
C SER A 115 9.43 -11.82 -14.08
N ARG A 116 10.26 -12.18 -15.07
CA ARG A 116 11.43 -13.04 -14.87
C ARG A 116 12.41 -12.49 -13.83
N ASP A 117 12.66 -11.19 -13.89
CA ASP A 117 13.72 -10.49 -13.16
C ASP A 117 13.22 -9.18 -12.51
N GLN A 118 11.93 -8.89 -12.61
CA GLN A 118 11.29 -7.66 -12.10
C GLN A 118 11.87 -6.36 -12.68
N THR A 119 12.51 -6.43 -13.84
CA THR A 119 13.00 -5.24 -14.55
C THR A 119 11.84 -4.51 -15.23
N ASN A 120 11.86 -3.18 -15.17
CA ASN A 120 10.94 -2.35 -15.95
C ASN A 120 11.43 -2.25 -17.40
N LEU A 121 10.50 -2.33 -18.34
CA LEU A 121 10.73 -2.16 -19.76
C LEU A 121 10.36 -0.74 -20.19
N ASP A 122 11.28 -0.11 -20.91
CA ASP A 122 11.06 1.23 -21.44
C ASP A 122 10.18 1.22 -22.70
N HIS A 123 9.62 2.38 -23.02
CA HIS A 123 8.94 2.68 -24.29
C HIS A 123 7.70 1.81 -24.61
N TRP A 124 6.89 1.49 -23.61
CA TRP A 124 5.58 0.86 -23.83
C TRP A 124 4.43 1.86 -23.80
N SER A 125 3.51 1.75 -24.76
CA SER A 125 2.21 2.40 -24.73
C SER A 125 1.09 1.44 -24.29
N LEU A 126 -0.07 1.96 -23.87
CA LEU A 126 -1.24 1.12 -23.60
C LEU A 126 -1.72 0.35 -24.84
N GLY A 127 -1.54 0.92 -26.03
CA GLY A 127 -1.81 0.23 -27.29
C GLY A 127 -0.89 -0.97 -27.52
N ASP A 128 0.42 -0.81 -27.25
CA ASP A 128 1.39 -1.91 -27.32
C ASP A 128 1.07 -3.00 -26.30
N TRP A 129 0.78 -2.58 -25.07
CA TRP A 129 0.38 -3.49 -23.99
C TRP A 129 -0.86 -4.28 -24.36
N SER A 130 -1.90 -3.62 -24.89
CA SER A 130 -3.12 -4.30 -25.32
C SER A 130 -2.86 -5.33 -26.43
N ARG A 131 -2.01 -5.01 -27.41
CA ARG A 131 -1.65 -5.94 -28.49
C ARG A 131 -0.86 -7.14 -27.97
N TYR A 132 0.09 -6.91 -27.06
CA TYR A 132 0.84 -7.97 -26.39
C TYR A 132 -0.08 -8.86 -25.55
N TYR A 133 -1.00 -8.27 -24.80
CA TYR A 133 -1.91 -9.00 -23.93
C TYR A 133 -2.83 -9.91 -24.75
N ASP A 134 -3.42 -9.44 -25.85
CA ASP A 134 -4.32 -10.24 -26.68
C ASP A 134 -3.58 -11.19 -27.66
N ALA A 135 -2.24 -11.20 -27.67
CA ALA A 135 -1.48 -12.05 -28.58
C ALA A 135 -1.68 -13.54 -28.27
N PRO A 136 -1.93 -14.40 -29.28
CA PRO A 136 -2.17 -15.83 -29.06
C PRO A 136 -0.94 -16.58 -28.52
N ARG A 137 0.26 -16.02 -28.73
CA ARG A 137 1.52 -16.48 -28.14
C ARG A 137 2.33 -15.27 -27.70
N ARG A 138 2.68 -15.24 -26.41
CA ARG A 138 3.50 -14.19 -25.81
C ARG A 138 4.94 -14.68 -25.69
N GLN A 139 5.90 -13.85 -26.05
CA GLN A 139 7.32 -14.20 -26.00
C GLN A 139 7.91 -14.09 -24.59
N GLU A 140 7.34 -13.22 -23.76
CA GLU A 140 7.73 -12.99 -22.38
C GLU A 140 6.49 -13.01 -21.47
N VAL A 141 6.71 -13.09 -20.16
CA VAL A 141 5.68 -12.93 -19.13
C VAL A 141 5.82 -11.54 -18.54
N LEU A 142 4.89 -10.66 -18.90
CA LEU A 142 4.91 -9.24 -18.56
C LEU A 142 3.71 -8.85 -17.70
N ASN A 143 3.91 -7.80 -16.92
CA ASN A 143 2.98 -7.32 -15.92
C ASN A 143 2.85 -5.79 -15.96
N VAL A 144 1.66 -5.26 -15.74
CA VAL A 144 1.41 -3.85 -15.45
C VAL A 144 0.77 -3.77 -14.08
N ILE A 145 1.45 -3.15 -13.12
CA ILE A 145 0.98 -3.03 -11.72
C ILE A 145 0.82 -1.58 -11.25
N SER A 146 1.44 -0.63 -11.95
CA SER A 146 1.55 0.78 -11.51
C SER A 146 0.74 1.76 -12.36
N LEU A 147 -0.24 1.30 -13.14
CA LEU A 147 -1.09 2.18 -13.95
C LEU A 147 -2.12 2.89 -13.07
N GLU A 148 -1.72 4.02 -12.51
CA GLU A 148 -2.59 4.95 -11.81
C GLU A 148 -3.50 5.68 -12.82
N PHE A 149 -4.80 5.71 -12.57
CA PHE A 149 -5.77 6.21 -13.55
C PHE A 149 -6.69 7.33 -13.04
N SER A 150 -6.44 7.90 -11.85
CA SER A 150 -7.31 8.93 -11.25
C SER A 150 -7.53 10.15 -12.16
N ARG A 151 -6.53 10.49 -12.99
CA ARG A 151 -6.60 11.63 -13.93
C ARG A 151 -6.92 11.21 -15.37
N THR A 152 -7.65 10.13 -15.55
CA THR A 152 -8.07 9.61 -16.86
C THR A 152 -9.59 9.45 -16.93
N ALA A 153 -10.13 9.20 -18.12
CA ALA A 153 -11.57 8.93 -18.27
C ALA A 153 -12.03 7.66 -17.55
N LEU A 154 -11.11 6.72 -17.25
CA LEU A 154 -11.43 5.48 -16.52
C LEU A 154 -11.84 5.76 -15.07
N ALA A 155 -11.37 6.86 -14.47
CA ALA A 155 -11.77 7.27 -13.12
C ALA A 155 -13.28 7.54 -12.99
N GLY A 156 -13.97 7.83 -14.11
CA GLY A 156 -15.43 7.98 -14.13
C GLY A 156 -16.21 6.66 -14.10
N GLN A 157 -15.54 5.51 -14.22
CA GLN A 157 -16.16 4.18 -14.28
C GLN A 157 -15.84 3.32 -13.06
N VAL A 158 -14.87 3.71 -12.25
CA VAL A 158 -14.43 2.97 -11.06
C VAL A 158 -14.60 3.85 -9.84
N VAL A 159 -15.32 3.32 -8.84
CA VAL A 159 -15.43 3.90 -7.51
C VAL A 159 -15.02 2.81 -6.53
N SER A 160 -14.09 3.11 -5.62
CA SER A 160 -13.58 2.18 -4.61
C SER A 160 -14.69 1.66 -3.67
N PRO A 161 -14.44 0.78 -2.70
CA PRO A 161 -15.43 0.48 -1.66
C PRO A 161 -15.77 1.71 -0.81
N GLU A 162 -17.04 1.87 -0.41
CA GLU A 162 -17.50 2.98 0.45
C GLU A 162 -16.77 3.00 1.79
N PHE A 163 -16.53 1.83 2.37
CA PHE A 163 -15.74 1.68 3.58
C PHE A 163 -14.35 2.30 3.46
N VAL A 164 -13.68 2.14 2.30
CA VAL A 164 -12.35 2.71 2.05
C VAL A 164 -12.44 4.24 2.01
N ARG A 165 -13.39 4.80 1.26
CA ARG A 165 -13.57 6.27 1.16
C ARG A 165 -13.88 6.94 2.49
N LYS A 166 -14.57 6.23 3.39
CA LYS A 166 -14.87 6.72 4.75
C LYS A 166 -13.67 6.68 5.71
N ARG A 167 -12.57 6.02 5.31
CA ARG A 167 -11.40 5.79 6.18
C ARG A 167 -10.13 6.43 5.64
N ASP A 168 -10.01 6.56 4.33
CA ASP A 168 -8.85 7.15 3.70
C ASP A 168 -8.67 8.61 4.09
N TRP A 169 -7.51 8.97 4.65
CA TRP A 169 -7.18 10.37 4.93
C TRP A 169 -7.07 11.22 3.66
N ILE A 170 -6.85 10.64 2.48
CA ILE A 170 -6.92 11.39 1.23
C ILE A 170 -8.37 11.85 0.93
N ASP A 171 -9.38 11.08 1.34
CA ASP A 171 -10.79 11.42 1.13
C ASP A 171 -11.39 12.20 2.32
N THR A 172 -10.93 11.92 3.54
CA THR A 172 -11.55 12.41 4.77
C THR A 172 -10.83 13.57 5.45
N ALA A 173 -9.52 13.72 5.21
CA ALA A 173 -8.68 14.71 5.88
C ALA A 173 -8.05 15.71 4.90
N TRP A 174 -7.73 15.28 3.67
CA TRP A 174 -7.11 16.16 2.68
C TRP A 174 -8.07 17.30 2.26
N PRO A 175 -7.58 18.56 2.14
CA PRO A 175 -8.45 19.69 1.82
C PRO A 175 -9.15 19.56 0.46
N ALA A 176 -10.48 19.68 0.48
CA ALA A 176 -11.32 19.53 -0.73
C ALA A 176 -10.97 20.55 -1.83
N ASN A 177 -10.59 21.77 -1.45
CA ASN A 177 -10.16 22.81 -2.39
C ASN A 177 -8.85 22.43 -3.10
N LEU A 178 -7.87 21.83 -2.40
CA LEU A 178 -6.63 21.35 -3.00
C LEU A 178 -6.90 20.17 -3.93
N ARG A 179 -7.74 19.22 -3.50
CA ARG A 179 -8.17 18.10 -4.33
C ARG A 179 -8.85 18.59 -5.62
N ALA A 180 -9.75 19.56 -5.53
CA ALA A 180 -10.44 20.14 -6.68
C ALA A 180 -9.50 20.87 -7.65
N GLN A 181 -8.42 21.48 -7.16
CA GLN A 181 -7.36 22.06 -7.99
C GLN A 181 -6.40 21.02 -8.58
N GLY A 182 -6.57 19.78 -8.16
CA GLY A 182 -5.81 18.66 -8.63
C GLY A 182 -4.57 18.32 -7.80
N HIS A 183 -4.39 18.93 -6.64
CA HIS A 183 -3.25 18.70 -5.77
C HIS A 183 -3.61 17.71 -4.67
N TRP A 184 -3.35 16.42 -4.89
CA TRP A 184 -3.50 15.36 -3.90
C TRP A 184 -2.61 14.14 -4.24
N PRO A 185 -2.35 13.21 -3.30
CA PRO A 185 -1.67 11.95 -3.56
C PRO A 185 -2.48 11.04 -4.50
N GLN A 186 -1.95 10.78 -5.71
CA GLN A 186 -2.58 9.90 -6.70
C GLN A 186 -2.12 8.45 -6.46
N VAL A 187 -2.81 7.77 -5.54
CA VAL A 187 -2.54 6.37 -5.18
C VAL A 187 -3.83 5.56 -4.96
N GLN A 188 -4.99 6.17 -5.17
CA GLN A 188 -6.28 5.59 -4.79
C GLN A 188 -6.85 4.64 -5.86
N TYR A 189 -6.35 4.71 -7.10
CA TYR A 189 -6.92 4.02 -8.26
C TYR A 189 -5.86 3.50 -9.23
N TYR A 190 -5.59 2.20 -9.15
CA TYR A 190 -4.69 1.44 -10.01
C TYR A 190 -5.44 0.39 -10.83
N CYS A 191 -5.07 0.27 -12.10
CA CYS A 191 -5.54 -0.79 -12.99
C CYS A 191 -4.38 -1.76 -13.25
N LEU A 192 -4.43 -2.93 -12.61
CA LEU A 192 -3.39 -3.94 -12.76
C LEU A 192 -3.80 -4.95 -13.84
N MET A 193 -2.90 -5.19 -14.77
CA MET A 193 -3.10 -6.10 -15.90
C MET A 193 -1.92 -7.05 -15.92
N SER A 194 -2.19 -8.32 -15.68
CA SER A 194 -1.13 -9.32 -15.48
C SER A 194 -1.39 -10.52 -16.37
N THR A 195 -0.32 -11.03 -16.98
CA THR A 195 -0.38 -12.27 -17.75
C THR A 195 -0.15 -13.48 -16.84
N ALA A 196 -0.64 -14.65 -17.25
CA ALA A 196 -0.43 -15.90 -16.54
C ALA A 196 1.08 -16.17 -16.35
N GLY A 197 1.46 -16.58 -15.14
CA GLY A 197 2.84 -16.78 -14.72
C GLY A 197 3.54 -15.54 -14.17
N CYS A 198 2.85 -14.39 -14.02
CA CYS A 198 3.44 -13.24 -13.34
C CYS A 198 3.66 -13.51 -11.85
N TYR A 199 4.80 -13.05 -11.33
CA TYR A 199 5.17 -13.07 -9.91
C TYR A 199 5.73 -11.72 -9.47
N THR A 200 5.19 -11.17 -8.39
CA THR A 200 5.72 -10.02 -7.65
C THR A 200 6.23 -10.53 -6.30
N ASP A 201 7.46 -10.18 -5.94
CA ASP A 201 8.14 -10.75 -4.76
C ASP A 201 7.62 -10.15 -3.46
N PHE A 202 8.08 -10.66 -2.31
CA PHE A 202 7.70 -10.15 -1.01
C PHE A 202 8.04 -8.67 -0.86
N HIS A 203 7.01 -7.89 -0.53
CA HIS A 203 7.12 -6.46 -0.28
C HIS A 203 6.09 -6.02 0.76
N VAL A 204 6.24 -4.79 1.22
CA VAL A 204 5.21 -4.04 1.93
C VAL A 204 4.84 -2.83 1.09
N ASP A 205 3.56 -2.50 1.02
CA ASP A 205 3.10 -1.33 0.27
C ASP A 205 3.70 -0.04 0.80
N PHE A 206 3.96 0.89 -0.13
CA PHE A 206 4.62 2.15 0.16
C PHE A 206 3.92 2.95 1.26
N GLY A 207 4.70 3.55 2.16
CA GLY A 207 4.23 4.26 3.35
C GLY A 207 3.47 3.39 4.34
N GLY A 208 3.50 2.06 4.21
CA GLY A 208 2.70 1.14 5.02
C GLY A 208 1.20 1.37 4.84
N THR A 209 0.78 1.72 3.63
CA THR A 209 -0.64 1.89 3.28
C THR A 209 -1.43 0.60 3.43
N ALA A 210 -2.74 0.74 3.60
CA ALA A 210 -3.68 -0.36 3.38
C ALA A 210 -4.11 -0.37 1.91
N VAL A 211 -4.57 -1.53 1.43
CA VAL A 211 -4.95 -1.76 0.03
C VAL A 211 -6.35 -2.34 -0.07
N TRP A 212 -7.12 -1.85 -1.02
CA TRP A 212 -8.29 -2.56 -1.56
C TRP A 212 -7.94 -3.13 -2.93
N TYR A 213 -8.28 -4.40 -3.16
CA TYR A 213 -7.84 -5.15 -4.33
C TYR A 213 -8.99 -5.99 -4.87
N HIS A 214 -9.62 -5.54 -5.95
CA HIS A 214 -10.75 -6.23 -6.57
C HIS A 214 -10.32 -6.95 -7.85
N VAL A 215 -10.41 -8.29 -7.82
CA VAL A 215 -10.12 -9.10 -9.02
C VAL A 215 -11.34 -9.03 -9.94
N PHE A 216 -11.25 -8.19 -10.96
CA PHE A 216 -12.33 -8.03 -11.94
C PHE A 216 -12.39 -9.22 -12.90
N ARG A 217 -11.24 -9.74 -13.31
CA ARG A 217 -11.09 -10.98 -14.08
C ARG A 217 -9.85 -11.75 -13.64
N GLY A 218 -9.91 -13.07 -13.80
CA GLY A 218 -8.80 -13.96 -13.54
C GLY A 218 -8.72 -14.39 -12.08
N GLN A 219 -7.50 -14.56 -11.58
CA GLN A 219 -7.21 -15.04 -10.23
C GLN A 219 -5.84 -14.53 -9.79
N LYS A 220 -5.71 -14.24 -8.50
CA LYS A 220 -4.46 -13.91 -7.83
C LYS A 220 -4.25 -14.81 -6.62
N VAL A 221 -3.00 -15.17 -6.36
CA VAL A 221 -2.61 -15.91 -5.16
C VAL A 221 -1.64 -15.05 -4.38
N PHE A 222 -2.02 -14.68 -3.16
CA PHE A 222 -1.23 -13.90 -2.23
C PHE A 222 -0.52 -14.82 -1.23
N TYR A 223 0.73 -14.51 -0.93
CA TYR A 223 1.50 -15.13 0.14
C TYR A 223 1.68 -14.10 1.24
N LEU A 224 0.94 -14.22 2.35
CA LEU A 224 0.79 -13.18 3.37
C LEU A 224 1.58 -13.50 4.64
N ILE A 225 2.22 -12.48 5.19
CA ILE A 225 2.97 -12.57 6.45
C ILE A 225 2.54 -11.42 7.36
N LYS A 226 2.28 -11.74 8.63
CA LYS A 226 1.89 -10.75 9.63
C LYS A 226 3.00 -9.70 9.84
N PRO A 227 2.67 -8.41 9.97
CA PRO A 227 3.63 -7.35 10.22
C PRO A 227 4.03 -7.26 11.69
N THR A 228 4.56 -8.36 12.25
CA THR A 228 5.15 -8.31 13.59
C THR A 228 6.45 -7.51 13.56
N PRO A 229 6.86 -6.88 14.67
CA PRO A 229 8.16 -6.20 14.75
C PRO A 229 9.33 -7.08 14.30
N GLU A 230 9.28 -8.37 14.63
CA GLU A 230 10.27 -9.38 14.24
C GLU A 230 10.29 -9.60 12.73
N ASN A 231 9.12 -9.76 12.11
CA ASN A 231 9.00 -10.00 10.67
C ASN A 231 9.38 -8.76 9.85
N LEU A 232 9.00 -7.56 10.31
CA LEU A 232 9.40 -6.30 9.66
C LEU A 232 10.92 -6.08 9.73
N LYS A 233 11.54 -6.44 10.85
CA LYS A 233 13.00 -6.39 11.01
C LYS A 233 13.70 -7.42 10.12
N ALA A 234 13.15 -8.64 10.01
CA ALA A 234 13.66 -9.66 9.11
C ALA A 234 13.53 -9.23 7.65
N TYR A 235 12.40 -8.62 7.28
CA TYR A 235 12.18 -8.05 5.95
C TYR A 235 13.21 -6.97 5.62
N GLU A 236 13.43 -6.01 6.53
CA GLU A 236 14.45 -4.98 6.37
C GLU A 236 15.86 -5.59 6.15
N ALA A 237 16.20 -6.62 6.93
CA ALA A 237 17.47 -7.32 6.77
C ALA A 237 17.56 -8.05 5.42
N TRP A 238 16.48 -8.70 4.98
CA TRP A 238 16.40 -9.46 3.73
C TRP A 238 16.52 -8.55 2.50
N ILE A 239 15.82 -7.41 2.46
CA ILE A 239 15.93 -6.47 1.33
C ILE A 239 17.31 -5.82 1.25
N CYS A 240 18.06 -5.76 2.35
CA CYS A 240 19.44 -5.27 2.38
C CYS A 240 20.49 -6.37 2.12
N ASP A 241 20.08 -7.63 1.97
CA ASP A 241 21.00 -8.74 1.75
C ASP A 241 21.45 -8.77 0.29
N ALA A 242 22.77 -8.84 0.06
CA ALA A 242 23.33 -9.02 -1.29
C ALA A 242 22.87 -10.32 -1.97
N LYS A 243 22.31 -11.27 -1.22
CA LYS A 243 21.74 -12.53 -1.68
C LYS A 243 20.21 -12.52 -1.77
N GLN A 244 19.55 -11.36 -1.62
CA GLN A 244 18.08 -11.23 -1.63
C GLN A 244 17.43 -12.10 -2.71
N ASP A 245 17.87 -11.99 -3.97
CA ASP A 245 17.27 -12.70 -5.12
C ASP A 245 17.39 -14.23 -5.04
N SER A 246 18.26 -14.75 -4.18
CA SER A 246 18.50 -16.18 -3.94
C SER A 246 17.98 -16.70 -2.61
N THR A 247 17.42 -15.84 -1.76
CA THR A 247 16.88 -16.19 -0.47
C THR A 247 15.37 -16.01 -0.51
N PHE A 248 14.61 -17.10 -0.29
CA PHE A 248 13.16 -17.00 -0.19
C PHE A 248 12.81 -16.37 1.16
N PHE A 249 12.09 -15.24 1.17
CA PHE A 249 11.87 -14.48 2.40
C PHE A 249 11.25 -15.32 3.55
N PRO A 250 10.22 -16.16 3.32
CA PRO A 250 9.66 -17.03 4.37
C PRO A 250 10.70 -17.88 5.11
N ASP A 251 11.74 -18.36 4.43
CA ASP A 251 12.80 -19.17 5.05
C ASP A 251 13.60 -18.38 6.11
N THR A 252 13.54 -17.04 6.08
CA THR A 252 14.21 -16.17 7.05
C THR A 252 13.41 -15.94 8.33
N ILE A 253 12.12 -16.29 8.34
CA ILE A 253 11.19 -16.03 9.44
C ILE A 253 10.50 -17.29 10.01
N GLY A 254 11.05 -18.48 9.77
CA GLY A 254 10.49 -19.74 10.27
C GLY A 254 9.88 -20.64 9.19
N GLY A 255 9.97 -20.25 7.93
CA GLY A 255 9.54 -21.02 6.76
C GLY A 255 8.08 -20.80 6.37
N PRO A 256 7.53 -21.67 5.50
CA PRO A 256 6.15 -21.59 5.01
C PRO A 256 5.08 -21.56 6.10
N THR A 257 5.35 -22.08 7.31
CA THR A 257 4.40 -22.10 8.43
C THR A 257 4.12 -20.72 9.03
N GLU A 258 4.89 -19.70 8.69
CA GLU A 258 4.67 -18.30 9.10
C GLU A 258 4.05 -17.44 7.97
N CYS A 259 3.75 -18.08 6.84
CA CYS A 259 3.23 -17.45 5.63
C CYS A 259 1.94 -18.13 5.18
N ALA A 260 0.87 -17.37 4.94
CA ALA A 260 -0.38 -17.93 4.42
C ALA A 260 -0.48 -17.83 2.92
N ARG A 261 -1.00 -18.88 2.28
CA ARG A 261 -1.38 -18.86 0.87
C ARG A 261 -2.88 -18.53 0.76
N VAL A 262 -3.21 -17.47 0.04
CA VAL A 262 -4.58 -16.94 -0.07
C VAL A 262 -4.95 -16.71 -1.53
N GLU A 263 -6.00 -17.37 -1.99
CA GLU A 263 -6.51 -17.21 -3.36
C GLU A 263 -7.63 -16.18 -3.42
N ILE A 264 -7.52 -15.23 -4.35
CA ILE A 264 -8.54 -14.21 -4.66
C ILE A 264 -8.98 -14.41 -6.11
N ASN A 265 -10.25 -14.76 -6.27
CA ASN A 265 -10.89 -15.09 -7.54
C ASN A 265 -11.67 -13.90 -8.10
N ALA A 266 -12.02 -13.97 -9.39
CA ALA A 266 -12.87 -12.99 -10.04
C ALA A 266 -14.16 -12.70 -9.26
N GLY A 267 -14.47 -11.42 -9.07
CA GLY A 267 -15.61 -10.92 -8.31
C GLY A 267 -15.34 -10.70 -6.81
N GLN A 268 -14.24 -11.25 -6.27
CA GLN A 268 -13.87 -11.05 -4.88
C GLN A 268 -13.05 -9.76 -4.70
N THR A 269 -13.20 -9.14 -3.52
CA THR A 269 -12.40 -7.99 -3.09
C THR A 269 -11.55 -8.38 -1.90
N PHE A 270 -10.27 -8.08 -1.96
CA PHE A 270 -9.33 -8.33 -0.88
C PHE A 270 -8.89 -7.02 -0.22
N PHE A 271 -9.00 -6.96 1.10
CA PHE A 271 -8.56 -5.87 1.94
C PHE A 271 -7.27 -6.28 2.64
N ILE A 272 -6.18 -5.56 2.35
CA ILE A 272 -4.85 -5.78 2.93
C ILE A 272 -4.58 -4.64 3.92
N PRO A 273 -4.41 -4.92 5.22
CA PRO A 273 -4.15 -3.88 6.20
C PRO A 273 -2.74 -3.31 6.10
N SER A 274 -2.54 -2.14 6.69
CA SER A 274 -1.25 -1.47 6.80
C SER A 274 -0.13 -2.42 7.24
N GLY A 275 1.00 -2.38 6.53
CA GLY A 275 2.23 -3.06 6.90
C GLY A 275 2.35 -4.55 6.51
N TRP A 276 1.25 -5.20 6.09
CA TRP A 276 1.27 -6.62 5.76
C TRP A 276 2.25 -6.95 4.63
N LEU A 277 3.17 -7.87 4.92
CA LEU A 277 4.16 -8.35 3.97
C LEU A 277 3.51 -9.35 3.03
N HIS A 278 3.72 -9.19 1.73
CA HIS A 278 3.11 -10.09 0.77
C HIS A 278 3.87 -10.25 -0.56
N ALA A 279 3.75 -11.44 -1.15
CA ALA A 279 4.11 -11.73 -2.54
C ALA A 279 2.85 -12.13 -3.33
N VAL A 280 2.87 -11.98 -4.66
CA VAL A 280 1.70 -12.20 -5.51
C VAL A 280 2.04 -13.05 -6.74
N LEU A 281 1.36 -14.18 -6.89
CA LEU A 281 1.38 -15.02 -8.08
C LEU A 281 0.10 -14.81 -8.90
N THR A 282 0.24 -14.80 -10.23
CA THR A 282 -0.85 -14.70 -11.19
C THR A 282 -0.97 -15.99 -12.00
N PRO A 283 -1.78 -16.97 -11.55
CA PRO A 283 -1.88 -18.26 -12.25
C PRO A 283 -2.58 -18.16 -13.61
N VAL A 284 -3.51 -17.20 -13.76
CA VAL A 284 -4.24 -16.95 -15.01
C VAL A 284 -4.23 -15.47 -15.33
N ASP A 285 -4.36 -15.14 -16.62
CA ASP A 285 -4.51 -13.76 -17.09
C ASP A 285 -5.57 -13.01 -16.27
N SER A 286 -5.18 -11.86 -15.74
CA SER A 286 -5.97 -11.14 -14.76
C SER A 286 -6.05 -9.65 -15.07
N LEU A 287 -7.21 -9.07 -14.75
CA LEU A 287 -7.47 -7.63 -14.74
C LEU A 287 -8.03 -7.28 -13.36
N VAL A 288 -7.42 -6.31 -12.69
CA VAL A 288 -7.71 -5.97 -11.30
C VAL A 288 -7.82 -4.45 -11.16
N PHE A 289 -8.77 -4.01 -10.36
CA PHE A 289 -8.82 -2.64 -9.86
C PHE A 289 -8.45 -2.62 -8.38
N GLY A 290 -7.59 -1.69 -7.98
CA GLY A 290 -7.22 -1.55 -6.58
C GLY A 290 -6.75 -0.14 -6.26
N GLY A 291 -6.30 0.04 -5.03
CA GLY A 291 -5.80 1.33 -4.57
C GLY A 291 -5.27 1.27 -3.15
N ASN A 292 -4.34 2.18 -2.89
CA ASN A 292 -3.72 2.37 -1.60
C ASN A 292 -4.42 3.51 -0.86
N PHE A 293 -4.50 3.41 0.46
CA PHE A 293 -5.11 4.43 1.30
C PHE A 293 -4.54 4.41 2.72
N LEU A 294 -4.75 5.51 3.46
CA LEU A 294 -4.33 5.63 4.86
C LEU A 294 -5.56 5.47 5.77
N PRO A 295 -5.79 4.31 6.41
CA PRO A 295 -7.07 3.94 7.07
C PRO A 295 -7.38 4.66 8.39
N GLY A 296 -6.50 5.55 8.86
CA GLY A 296 -6.68 6.30 10.10
C GLY A 296 -5.80 5.85 11.28
N LEU A 297 -6.20 6.27 12.49
CA LEU A 297 -5.36 6.25 13.69
C LEU A 297 -4.89 4.85 14.12
N ALA A 298 -5.71 3.81 13.92
CA ALA A 298 -5.44 2.48 14.49
C ALA A 298 -4.15 1.83 13.97
N THR A 299 -3.61 2.27 12.81
CA THR A 299 -2.44 1.67 12.15
C THR A 299 -1.27 2.63 11.93
N VAL A 300 -1.28 3.82 12.55
CA VAL A 300 -0.22 4.83 12.33
C VAL A 300 1.17 4.31 12.67
N ASP A 301 1.31 3.52 13.73
CA ASP A 301 2.55 2.83 14.11
C ASP A 301 3.13 1.98 12.97
N LEU A 302 2.28 1.24 12.24
CA LEU A 302 2.74 0.42 11.12
C LEU A 302 3.13 1.29 9.92
N GLN A 303 2.39 2.36 9.64
CA GLN A 303 2.72 3.32 8.59
C GLN A 303 4.08 3.99 8.86
N LEU A 304 4.31 4.44 10.10
CA LEU A 304 5.57 5.03 10.53
C LEU A 304 6.72 4.01 10.46
N ALA A 305 6.50 2.77 10.94
CA ALA A 305 7.51 1.73 10.90
C ALA A 305 7.95 1.40 9.47
N VAL A 306 7.01 1.28 8.54
CA VAL A 306 7.32 1.03 7.11
C VAL A 306 8.05 2.23 6.50
N ARG A 307 7.60 3.46 6.74
CA ARG A 307 8.33 4.66 6.28
C ARG A 307 9.77 4.69 6.80
N ASP A 308 9.98 4.31 8.05
CA ASP A 308 11.33 4.30 8.61
C ASP A 308 12.20 3.19 7.99
N ILE A 309 11.61 2.04 7.64
CA ILE A 309 12.28 1.01 6.84
C ILE A 309 12.64 1.59 5.47
N GLU A 310 11.70 2.21 4.75
CA GLU A 310 11.94 2.82 3.43
C GLU A 310 13.09 3.83 3.46
N LYS A 311 13.16 4.66 4.50
CA LYS A 311 14.24 5.62 4.70
C LYS A 311 15.58 4.93 4.94
N ARG A 312 15.62 3.92 5.82
CA ARG A 312 16.86 3.19 6.16
C ARG A 312 17.37 2.35 5.00
N THR A 313 16.47 1.86 4.17
CA THR A 313 16.81 1.08 2.97
C THR A 313 16.95 1.94 1.73
N HIS A 314 16.85 3.28 1.83
CA HIS A 314 17.06 4.21 0.73
C HIS A 314 16.13 3.98 -0.48
N VAL A 315 14.87 3.64 -0.21
CA VAL A 315 13.83 3.55 -1.25
C VAL A 315 13.75 4.87 -2.01
N LYS A 316 13.85 4.83 -3.35
CA LYS A 316 13.76 6.06 -4.17
C LYS A 316 12.39 6.71 -3.98
N LYS A 317 12.36 8.05 -3.97
CA LYS A 317 11.15 8.84 -3.67
C LYS A 317 9.95 8.48 -4.57
N GLU A 318 10.18 8.10 -5.82
CA GLU A 318 9.14 7.66 -6.76
C GLU A 318 8.42 6.37 -6.36
N TYR A 319 9.02 5.53 -5.51
CA TYR A 319 8.42 4.29 -4.96
C TYR A 319 7.95 4.45 -3.51
N THR A 320 7.95 5.68 -2.99
CA THR A 320 7.42 6.00 -1.65
C THR A 320 6.07 6.72 -1.77
N PHE A 321 5.28 6.72 -0.70
CA PHE A 321 4.00 7.42 -0.68
C PHE A 321 4.18 8.93 -0.93
N PRO A 322 3.54 9.51 -1.96
CA PRO A 322 3.67 10.94 -2.24
C PRO A 322 2.94 11.79 -1.20
N LEU A 323 3.59 12.83 -0.67
CA LEU A 323 3.03 13.74 0.34
C LEU A 323 2.61 13.01 1.64
N PHE A 324 3.35 11.97 2.03
CA PHE A 324 3.08 11.19 3.23
C PHE A 324 2.99 12.05 4.49
N VAL A 325 4.00 12.90 4.72
CA VAL A 325 4.04 13.78 5.91
C VAL A 325 2.86 14.76 5.91
N PRO A 326 2.56 15.50 4.83
CA PRO A 326 1.33 16.27 4.71
C PRO A 326 0.05 15.50 5.06
N CYS A 327 -0.14 14.28 4.54
CA CYS A 327 -1.32 13.47 4.86
C CYS A 327 -1.45 13.17 6.36
N LEU A 328 -0.35 12.86 7.04
CA LEU A 328 -0.34 12.62 8.48
C LEU A 328 -0.65 13.89 9.28
N PHE A 329 -0.17 15.05 8.85
CA PHE A 329 -0.53 16.34 9.46
C PHE A 329 -2.02 16.67 9.31
N PHE A 330 -2.62 16.45 8.14
CA PHE A 330 -4.07 16.57 7.97
C PHE A 330 -4.85 15.54 8.79
N GLY A 331 -4.33 14.32 8.93
CA GLY A 331 -4.85 13.30 9.84
C GLY A 331 -4.84 13.75 11.30
N LEU A 332 -3.75 14.39 11.76
CA LEU A 332 -3.63 14.98 13.09
C LEU A 332 -4.63 16.12 13.32
N ALA A 333 -4.74 17.03 12.35
CA ALA A 333 -5.70 18.14 12.38
C ALA A 333 -7.15 17.62 12.51
N THR A 334 -7.50 16.61 11.71
CA THR A 334 -8.82 15.96 11.76
C THR A 334 -9.06 15.28 13.11
N ALA A 335 -8.05 14.64 13.69
CA ALA A 335 -8.14 14.02 15.01
C ALA A 335 -8.35 15.07 16.11
N LEU A 336 -7.63 16.19 16.08
CA LEU A 336 -7.81 17.30 17.03
C LEU A 336 -9.23 17.88 16.95
N VAL A 337 -9.74 18.14 15.73
CA VAL A 337 -11.11 18.63 15.55
C VAL A 337 -12.11 17.62 16.12
N ARG A 338 -11.96 16.31 15.83
CA ARG A 338 -12.80 15.25 16.41
C ARG A 338 -12.80 15.29 17.93
N LEU A 339 -11.64 15.41 18.57
CA LEU A 339 -11.52 15.46 20.03
C LEU A 339 -12.20 16.70 20.62
N LYS A 340 -12.01 17.89 20.03
CA LYS A 340 -12.68 19.12 20.44
C LYS A 340 -14.20 19.00 20.33
N THR A 341 -14.70 18.43 19.23
CA THR A 341 -16.14 18.22 19.02
C THR A 341 -16.73 17.23 20.02
N THR A 342 -16.06 16.09 20.28
CA THR A 342 -16.52 15.11 21.28
C THR A 342 -16.53 15.70 22.69
N ALA A 343 -15.53 16.49 23.05
CA ALA A 343 -15.48 17.17 24.35
C ALA A 343 -16.61 18.21 24.50
N ALA A 344 -16.86 19.03 23.47
CA ALA A 344 -17.93 20.00 23.46
C ALA A 344 -19.32 19.34 23.57
N ALA A 345 -19.54 18.23 22.86
CA ALA A 345 -20.77 17.45 22.95
C ALA A 345 -21.00 16.91 24.38
N ALA A 346 -19.97 16.33 25.01
CA ALA A 346 -20.08 15.83 26.38
C ALA A 346 -20.38 16.93 27.42
N GLN A 347 -19.83 18.14 27.21
CA GLN A 347 -20.16 19.30 28.05
C GLN A 347 -21.62 19.75 27.86
N LEU A 348 -22.10 19.77 26.61
CA LEU A 348 -23.49 20.10 26.30
C LEU A 348 -24.45 19.08 26.92
N ASP A 349 -24.17 17.78 26.80
CA ASP A 349 -24.97 16.72 27.40
C ASP A 349 -25.06 16.88 28.93
N THR A 350 -23.94 17.26 29.57
CA THR A 350 -23.89 17.53 31.02
C THR A 350 -24.76 18.74 31.39
N LEU A 351 -24.68 19.83 30.61
CA LEU A 351 -25.49 21.04 30.81
C LEU A 351 -26.99 20.77 30.58
N VAL A 352 -27.33 20.00 29.55
CA VAL A 352 -28.71 19.59 29.27
C VAL A 352 -29.24 18.74 30.42
N ALA A 353 -28.49 17.74 30.89
CA ALA A 353 -28.88 16.91 32.04
C ALA A 353 -29.10 17.73 33.34
N LEU A 354 -28.36 18.83 33.53
CA LEU A 354 -28.54 19.74 34.66
C LEU A 354 -29.75 20.68 34.52
N THR A 355 -30.30 20.85 33.31
CA THR A 355 -31.36 21.82 33.00
C THR A 355 -32.70 21.17 32.60
N THR A 356 -32.72 19.90 32.20
CA THR A 356 -33.95 19.17 31.90
C THR A 356 -34.66 18.70 33.18
N ARG A 357 -35.83 19.27 33.46
CA ARG A 357 -36.90 18.61 34.25
C ARG A 357 -37.43 17.41 33.45
N GLU A 358 -37.94 16.38 34.15
CA GLU A 358 -38.24 15.01 33.67
C GLU A 358 -39.16 14.85 32.42
N ASP A 359 -39.62 15.94 31.79
CA ASP A 359 -40.71 15.93 30.82
C ASP A 359 -40.28 16.15 29.34
N ASN A 360 -39.00 16.13 28.99
CA ASN A 360 -38.57 16.35 27.60
C ASN A 360 -37.48 15.35 27.15
N LYS A 361 -37.91 14.18 26.67
CA LYS A 361 -37.04 13.05 26.28
C LYS A 361 -36.72 12.92 24.78
N ASP A 362 -37.13 13.87 23.95
CA ASP A 362 -37.00 13.74 22.49
C ASP A 362 -36.08 14.81 21.87
N VAL A 363 -34.84 14.92 22.35
CA VAL A 363 -33.76 15.59 21.60
C VAL A 363 -32.85 14.51 21.04
N ASP A 364 -32.95 14.28 19.73
CA ASP A 364 -32.10 13.36 18.98
C ASP A 364 -30.67 13.93 18.88
N VAL A 365 -29.78 13.52 19.80
CA VAL A 365 -28.34 13.81 19.75
C VAL A 365 -27.65 12.75 18.87
N SER A 366 -28.00 12.72 17.57
CA SER A 366 -27.55 11.69 16.64
C SER A 366 -26.11 11.87 16.09
N THR A 367 -25.35 12.91 16.48
CA THR A 367 -24.11 13.26 15.75
C THR A 367 -22.85 13.40 16.60
N THR A 368 -22.79 12.81 17.81
CA THR A 368 -21.53 12.81 18.58
C THR A 368 -20.55 11.78 18.00
N PRO A 369 -19.32 12.17 17.60
CA PRO A 369 -18.33 11.21 17.13
C PRO A 369 -18.03 10.17 18.20
N ALA A 370 -18.05 8.89 17.83
CA ALA A 370 -17.78 7.82 18.76
C ALA A 370 -16.37 7.97 19.39
N PRO A 371 -16.17 7.56 20.65
CA PRO A 371 -14.90 7.71 21.35
C PRO A 371 -13.77 6.91 20.68
N LEU A 372 -12.54 7.32 20.97
CA LEU A 372 -11.34 6.60 20.52
C LEU A 372 -11.29 5.20 21.15
N THR A 373 -10.90 4.19 20.36
CA THR A 373 -10.47 2.90 20.93
C THR A 373 -9.09 3.05 21.59
N ALA A 374 -8.69 2.10 22.42
CA ALA A 374 -7.35 2.10 23.02
C ALA A 374 -6.24 2.05 21.94
N ARG A 375 -6.50 1.39 20.80
CA ARG A 375 -5.57 1.35 19.67
C ARG A 375 -5.52 2.67 18.92
N GLU A 376 -6.66 3.32 18.69
CA GLU A 376 -6.70 4.67 18.11
C GLU A 376 -6.00 5.69 19.01
N HIS A 377 -6.15 5.57 20.34
CA HIS A 377 -5.46 6.42 21.33
C HIS A 377 -3.94 6.29 21.20
N ARG A 378 -3.40 5.06 21.22
CA ARG A 378 -1.96 4.81 21.00
C ARG A 378 -1.48 5.28 19.62
N GLY A 379 -2.31 5.11 18.59
CA GLY A 379 -2.00 5.59 17.24
C GLY A 379 -1.92 7.10 17.15
N LEU A 380 -2.83 7.82 17.82
CA LEU A 380 -2.78 9.28 17.91
C LEU A 380 -1.58 9.77 18.71
N ALA A 381 -1.22 9.09 19.81
CA ALA A 381 0.01 9.39 20.54
C ALA A 381 1.25 9.28 19.65
N ALA A 382 1.37 8.18 18.88
CA ALA A 382 2.47 8.01 17.93
C ALA A 382 2.47 9.07 16.82
N LEU A 383 1.28 9.47 16.33
CA LEU A 383 1.13 10.52 15.33
C LEU A 383 1.62 11.88 15.87
N ILE A 384 1.24 12.23 17.11
CA ILE A 384 1.65 13.48 17.78
C ILE A 384 3.17 13.53 17.92
N GLU A 385 3.81 12.44 18.36
CA GLU A 385 5.26 12.38 18.46
C GLU A 385 5.95 12.56 17.10
N ALA A 386 5.46 11.86 16.07
CA ALA A 386 6.03 11.97 14.72
C ALA A 386 5.87 13.37 14.12
N CYS A 387 4.67 13.95 14.22
CA CYS A 387 4.41 15.33 13.78
C CYS A 387 5.20 16.36 14.58
N GLY A 388 5.40 16.15 15.89
CA GLY A 388 6.25 16.99 16.73
C GLY A 388 7.71 16.97 16.28
N ALA A 389 8.24 15.79 15.97
CA ALA A 389 9.60 15.66 15.42
C ALA A 389 9.74 16.40 14.07
N TRP A 390 8.77 16.29 13.16
CA TRP A 390 8.79 17.00 11.88
C TRP A 390 8.54 18.50 12.00
N ALA A 391 7.79 18.95 13.01
CA ALA A 391 7.60 20.37 13.28
C ALA A 391 8.85 21.01 13.90
N ALA A 392 9.64 20.25 14.67
CA ALA A 392 10.86 20.73 15.32
C ALA A 392 12.11 20.70 14.42
N ASP A 393 12.17 19.78 13.46
CA ASP A 393 13.29 19.64 12.54
C ASP A 393 12.90 20.07 11.12
N GLU A 394 13.31 21.27 10.74
CA GLU A 394 13.08 21.81 9.40
C GLU A 394 13.66 20.94 8.27
N ALA A 395 14.72 20.16 8.52
CA ALA A 395 15.32 19.28 7.53
C ALA A 395 14.56 17.94 7.37
N ALA A 396 13.61 17.64 8.26
CA ALA A 396 12.89 16.37 8.25
C ALA A 396 11.72 16.31 7.25
N CYS A 397 11.35 17.45 6.64
CA CYS A 397 10.29 17.56 5.66
C CYS A 397 10.83 18.22 4.36
N ASP A 398 10.35 17.78 3.20
CA ASP A 398 10.68 18.44 1.93
C ASP A 398 10.14 19.88 1.95
N ASP A 399 10.95 20.86 1.56
CA ASP A 399 10.53 22.27 1.56
C ASP A 399 9.28 22.52 0.70
N ARG A 400 9.04 21.67 -0.31
CA ARG A 400 7.83 21.71 -1.13
C ARG A 400 6.58 21.19 -0.41
N GLU A 401 6.77 20.39 0.63
CA GLU A 401 5.69 19.84 1.46
C GLU A 401 5.31 20.79 2.61
N ARG A 402 6.24 21.64 3.07
CA ARG A 402 6.05 22.55 4.20
C ARG A 402 4.77 23.42 4.15
N PRO A 403 4.37 24.00 3.00
CA PRO A 403 3.12 24.78 2.92
C PRO A 403 1.87 23.96 3.30
N PHE A 404 1.86 22.65 3.05
CA PHE A 404 0.74 21.79 3.41
C PHE A 404 0.64 21.58 4.93
N LEU A 405 1.76 21.59 5.64
CA LEU A 405 1.79 21.41 7.10
C LEU A 405 1.16 22.64 7.78
N THR A 406 1.45 23.84 7.29
CA THR A 406 0.80 25.08 7.74
C THR A 406 -0.70 25.04 7.46
N LEU A 407 -1.13 24.62 6.27
CA LEU A 407 -2.55 24.47 5.93
C LEU A 407 -3.25 23.46 6.85
N ALA A 408 -2.58 22.38 7.26
CA ALA A 408 -3.13 21.43 8.22
C ALA A 408 -3.34 22.06 9.60
N ALA A 409 -2.42 22.89 10.07
CA ALA A 409 -2.57 23.63 11.33
C ALA A 409 -3.76 24.61 11.26
N GLU A 410 -3.87 25.38 10.18
CA GLU A 410 -4.98 26.32 9.96
C GLU A 410 -6.33 25.61 9.92
N ALA A 411 -6.40 24.43 9.30
CA ALA A 411 -7.62 23.61 9.23
C ALA A 411 -8.13 23.16 10.62
N ALA A 412 -7.26 23.09 11.63
CA ALA A 412 -7.63 22.79 13.02
C ALA A 412 -7.81 24.06 13.89
N GLY A 413 -7.69 25.25 13.30
CA GLY A 413 -7.76 26.54 13.97
C GLY A 413 -6.49 26.92 14.73
N CYS A 414 -5.34 26.35 14.36
CA CYS A 414 -4.04 26.67 14.95
C CYS A 414 -3.23 27.60 14.03
N THR A 415 -2.40 28.46 14.62
CA THR A 415 -1.56 29.44 13.89
C THR A 415 -0.21 28.88 13.43
N SER A 416 0.20 27.73 13.96
CA SER A 416 1.46 27.06 13.61
C SER A 416 1.35 25.54 13.77
N THR A 417 2.28 24.81 13.13
CA THR A 417 2.43 23.36 13.25
C THR A 417 2.77 22.93 14.68
N THR A 418 3.59 23.71 15.38
CA THR A 418 3.91 23.49 16.79
C THR A 418 2.66 23.62 17.66
N GLU A 419 1.84 24.65 17.44
CA GLU A 419 0.57 24.81 18.16
C GLU A 419 -0.40 23.66 17.88
N LEU A 420 -0.48 23.19 16.62
CA LEU A 420 -1.27 22.01 16.28
C LEU A 420 -0.85 20.77 17.09
N VAL A 421 0.45 20.50 17.18
CA VAL A 421 0.99 19.36 17.91
C VAL A 421 0.70 19.47 19.40
N GLU A 422 0.94 20.64 20.02
CA GLU A 422 0.68 20.84 21.44
C GLU A 422 -0.81 20.79 21.78
N ALA A 423 -1.67 21.38 20.96
CA ALA A 423 -3.12 21.30 21.13
C ALA A 423 -3.63 19.85 21.00
N ALA A 424 -3.08 19.06 20.08
CA ALA A 424 -3.39 17.64 19.96
C ALA A 424 -2.90 16.83 21.16
N ARG A 425 -1.72 17.13 21.69
CA ARG A 425 -1.15 16.53 22.90
C ARG A 425 -2.03 16.79 24.12
N GLU A 426 -2.43 18.04 24.33
CA GLU A 426 -3.33 18.44 25.42
C GLU A 426 -4.71 17.76 25.28
N ALA A 427 -5.29 17.79 24.07
CA ALA A 427 -6.58 17.16 23.81
C ALA A 427 -6.55 15.64 24.05
N LEU A 428 -5.47 14.95 23.68
CA LEU A 428 -5.31 13.52 23.93
C LEU A 428 -5.14 13.22 25.43
N ALA A 429 -4.41 14.06 26.17
CA ALA A 429 -4.24 13.89 27.61
C ALA A 429 -5.56 14.03 28.39
N ALA A 430 -6.50 14.83 27.89
CA ALA A 430 -7.85 14.95 28.44
C ALA A 430 -8.75 13.73 28.14
N VAL A 431 -8.36 12.84 27.21
CA VAL A 431 -9.07 11.60 26.91
C VAL A 431 -8.42 10.44 27.68
N PRO A 432 -9.05 9.93 28.74
CA PRO A 432 -8.50 8.79 29.48
C PRO A 432 -8.35 7.59 28.53
N GLU A 433 -7.19 6.93 28.54
CA GLU A 433 -6.98 5.74 27.73
C GLU A 433 -8.06 4.70 28.10
N PRO A 434 -8.84 4.18 27.13
CA PRO A 434 -9.87 3.20 27.42
C PRO A 434 -9.26 2.00 28.14
N LYS A 435 -9.60 1.82 29.43
CA LYS A 435 -9.12 0.67 30.21
C LYS A 435 -9.57 -0.61 29.50
N PRO A 436 -8.71 -1.63 29.39
CA PRO A 436 -9.10 -2.90 28.80
C PRO A 436 -10.33 -3.44 29.56
N LYS A 437 -11.38 -3.84 28.82
CA LYS A 437 -12.66 -4.33 29.38
C LYS A 437 -12.51 -5.55 30.31
N PHE A 438 -11.33 -6.17 30.36
CA PHE A 438 -10.98 -7.21 31.30
C PHE A 438 -9.68 -6.85 32.01
N THR A 439 -9.80 -6.29 33.21
CA THR A 439 -8.78 -6.51 34.23
C THR A 439 -9.28 -7.70 35.03
N ILE A 440 -8.66 -8.88 34.91
CA ILE A 440 -8.86 -9.93 35.91
C ILE A 440 -8.26 -9.36 37.19
N LYS A 441 -9.09 -8.70 38.00
CA LYS A 441 -8.75 -8.39 39.38
C LYS A 441 -8.83 -9.72 40.11
N LEU A 442 -7.68 -10.35 40.35
CA LEU A 442 -7.57 -11.30 41.45
C LEU A 442 -7.95 -10.52 42.71
N GLN A 443 -9.19 -10.70 43.18
CA GLN A 443 -9.61 -10.17 44.47
C GLN A 443 -8.73 -10.86 45.53
N ARG A 444 -7.76 -10.13 46.08
CA ARG A 444 -7.20 -10.47 47.38
C ARG A 444 -8.27 -10.11 48.41
N GLY A 445 -8.94 -11.14 48.93
CA GLY A 445 -9.84 -11.00 50.08
C GLY A 445 -9.05 -10.49 51.28
N ALA A 446 -9.67 -9.63 52.06
CA ALA A 446 -9.12 -9.04 53.27
C ALA A 446 -9.04 -10.10 54.37
N ASP A 447 -7.94 -10.86 54.40
CA ASP A 447 -7.45 -11.65 55.54
C ASP A 447 -5.91 -11.62 55.60
N ASP A 448 -5.29 -10.52 55.14
CA ASP A 448 -3.83 -10.29 55.22
C ASP A 448 -3.44 -9.81 56.64
N GLU A 449 -3.57 -10.68 57.64
CA GLU A 449 -2.77 -10.65 58.88
C GLU A 449 -2.22 -12.06 59.20
N ALA A 450 -1.56 -12.69 58.24
CA ALA A 450 -0.58 -13.75 58.49
C ALA A 450 0.25 -13.96 57.22
N ALA A 451 1.57 -13.98 57.36
CA ALA A 451 2.49 -14.28 56.27
C ALA A 451 2.10 -15.62 55.59
N PRO A 452 1.92 -15.69 54.26
CA PRO A 452 1.57 -16.94 53.60
C PRO A 452 2.79 -17.86 53.52
N ALA A 453 2.63 -19.04 54.12
CA ALA A 453 3.47 -20.21 53.92
C ALA A 453 3.57 -20.59 52.44
N PRO A 454 4.66 -21.27 52.00
CA PRO A 454 4.85 -21.65 50.60
C PRO A 454 3.68 -22.48 50.07
N PRO A 455 3.33 -22.36 48.77
CA PRO A 455 2.18 -23.04 48.21
C PRO A 455 2.29 -24.56 48.39
N PRO A 456 1.19 -25.27 48.71
CA PRO A 456 1.21 -26.70 48.86
C PRO A 456 1.57 -27.36 47.53
N LYS A 457 2.50 -28.33 47.59
CA LYS A 457 2.84 -29.19 46.45
C LYS A 457 1.55 -29.79 45.91
N VAL A 458 1.21 -29.49 44.66
CA VAL A 458 0.15 -30.20 43.94
C VAL A 458 0.58 -31.65 43.81
N VAL A 459 -0.05 -32.53 44.59
CA VAL A 459 0.10 -33.98 44.48
C VAL A 459 -0.68 -34.41 43.25
N PHE A 460 0.06 -34.86 42.23
CA PHE A 460 -0.48 -35.44 41.01
C PHE A 460 -1.30 -36.71 41.34
N SER A 461 -2.55 -36.77 40.86
CA SER A 461 -3.41 -37.94 40.95
C SER A 461 -3.60 -38.53 39.54
N PRO A 462 -3.02 -39.70 39.22
CA PRO A 462 -3.14 -40.28 37.89
C PRO A 462 -4.54 -40.85 37.63
N ALA A 463 -5.08 -40.61 36.43
CA ALA A 463 -6.29 -41.26 35.95
C ALA A 463 -6.03 -42.75 35.69
N ALA A 464 -6.92 -43.63 36.15
CA ALA A 464 -6.72 -45.07 36.16
C ALA A 464 -6.80 -45.77 34.78
N SER A 465 -7.18 -45.08 33.70
CA SER A 465 -7.03 -45.58 32.33
C SER A 465 -7.22 -44.48 31.29
N TYR A 466 -6.31 -44.38 30.32
CA TYR A 466 -6.48 -43.59 29.09
C TYR A 466 -5.93 -44.41 27.91
N GLY A 467 -6.74 -44.53 26.84
CA GLY A 467 -6.42 -45.28 25.64
C GLY A 467 -5.31 -44.60 24.83
N GLY A 468 -4.10 -45.13 24.92
CA GLY A 468 -2.92 -44.59 24.23
C GLY A 468 -1.57 -44.96 24.82
N ALA A 469 -1.54 -45.73 25.92
CA ALA A 469 -0.29 -46.21 26.52
C ALA A 469 0.51 -47.05 25.52
N ARG A 470 1.71 -46.58 25.18
CA ARG A 470 2.72 -47.35 24.44
C ARG A 470 3.63 -48.04 25.47
N PRO A 471 3.84 -49.37 25.40
CA PRO A 471 4.72 -50.07 26.33
C PRO A 471 6.13 -49.45 26.34
N GLY A 472 6.64 -49.12 27.54
CA GLY A 472 7.97 -48.51 27.72
C GLY A 472 8.01 -46.98 27.73
N TYR A 473 6.88 -46.28 27.55
CA TYR A 473 6.80 -44.82 27.61
C TYR A 473 5.88 -44.32 28.73
N VAL A 474 6.33 -43.30 29.46
CA VAL A 474 5.59 -42.62 30.52
C VAL A 474 5.27 -41.19 30.08
N PHE A 475 4.01 -40.76 30.25
CA PHE A 475 3.60 -39.39 29.98
C PHE A 475 3.97 -38.49 31.16
N MET A 476 4.86 -37.53 30.94
CA MET A 476 5.37 -36.64 31.98
C MET A 476 5.77 -35.27 31.40
N THR A 477 5.94 -34.26 32.26
CA THR A 477 6.56 -32.98 31.87
C THR A 477 8.06 -33.08 32.07
N GLY A 478 8.82 -33.13 30.99
CA GLY A 478 10.28 -33.19 31.02
C GLY A 478 10.94 -31.89 30.54
N SER A 479 12.25 -31.92 30.36
CA SER A 479 13.07 -30.75 29.94
C SER A 479 12.75 -30.19 28.56
N LYS A 480 11.86 -30.84 27.79
CA LYS A 480 11.37 -30.41 26.47
C LYS A 480 9.87 -30.12 26.45
N GLY A 481 9.23 -30.02 27.62
CA GLY A 481 7.80 -29.79 27.75
C GLY A 481 7.01 -31.05 28.09
N LEU A 482 5.69 -30.98 27.93
CA LEU A 482 4.75 -32.06 28.27
C LEU A 482 4.70 -33.09 27.13
N GLY A 483 5.01 -34.37 27.41
CA GLY A 483 5.03 -35.42 26.38
C GLY A 483 5.32 -36.84 26.90
N TYR A 484 5.49 -37.79 25.99
CA TYR A 484 5.84 -39.19 26.31
C TYR A 484 7.37 -39.38 26.32
N TYR A 485 7.91 -39.98 27.39
CA TYR A 485 9.34 -40.24 27.60
C TYR A 485 9.59 -41.73 27.86
N MET A 486 10.73 -42.27 27.42
CA MET A 486 11.12 -43.66 27.70
C MET A 486 11.46 -43.84 29.19
N GLU A 487 11.02 -44.95 29.77
CA GLU A 487 11.26 -45.29 31.18
C GLU A 487 12.77 -45.60 31.39
N GLY A 488 13.47 -44.81 32.23
CA GLY A 488 14.83 -45.13 32.70
C GLY A 488 16.04 -44.37 32.10
N THR A 489 15.88 -43.26 31.39
CA THR A 489 17.03 -42.46 30.91
C THR A 489 17.32 -41.22 31.78
N GLU A 490 18.33 -41.29 32.63
CA GLU A 490 19.10 -40.12 33.12
C GLU A 490 19.98 -39.55 31.99
N ALA A 491 20.22 -38.24 32.02
CA ALA A 491 20.91 -37.49 30.97
C ALA A 491 22.43 -37.80 30.91
N PRO A 492 23.05 -37.90 29.71
CA PRO A 492 24.50 -37.77 29.59
C PRO A 492 24.91 -36.29 29.77
N PRO A 493 26.13 -36.01 30.29
CA PRO A 493 26.60 -34.65 30.48
C PRO A 493 26.80 -33.95 29.12
N ALA A 494 26.68 -32.62 29.14
CA ALA A 494 26.83 -31.77 27.96
C ALA A 494 28.19 -32.01 27.25
N PRO A 495 28.23 -32.17 25.92
CA PRO A 495 29.50 -32.22 25.21
C PRO A 495 30.14 -30.82 25.18
N ALA A 496 31.42 -30.78 25.54
CA ALA A 496 32.28 -29.62 25.36
C ALA A 496 32.36 -29.22 23.87
N ALA A 497 32.46 -27.92 23.62
CA ALA A 497 32.53 -27.34 22.27
C ALA A 497 33.65 -27.99 21.44
N ALA A 498 33.28 -28.57 20.30
CA ALA A 498 34.23 -29.06 19.31
C ALA A 498 34.86 -27.87 18.54
N PRO A 499 36.17 -27.92 18.21
CA PRO A 499 36.79 -26.94 17.33
C PRO A 499 36.24 -27.07 15.89
N PRO A 500 36.27 -25.99 15.09
CA PRO A 500 35.74 -26.01 13.74
C PRO A 500 36.53 -26.96 12.83
N PRO A 501 35.89 -27.56 11.82
CA PRO A 501 36.55 -28.47 10.89
C PRO A 501 37.57 -27.74 10.02
N PRO A 502 38.64 -28.43 9.55
CA PRO A 502 39.61 -27.84 8.64
C PRO A 502 38.98 -27.54 7.28
N VAL A 503 39.34 -26.38 6.73
CA VAL A 503 38.97 -25.89 5.40
C VAL A 503 39.53 -26.85 4.34
N PRO A 504 38.73 -27.34 3.37
CA PRO A 504 39.25 -28.11 2.25
C PRO A 504 40.14 -27.23 1.37
N GLU A 505 41.34 -27.72 1.08
CA GLU A 505 42.32 -27.14 0.17
C GLU A 505 41.75 -27.15 -1.27
N GLU A 506 41.63 -25.97 -1.88
CA GLU A 506 41.18 -25.81 -3.27
C GLU A 506 42.22 -26.40 -4.23
N ALA A 507 41.84 -27.47 -4.94
CA ALA A 507 42.59 -27.92 -6.11
C ALA A 507 42.43 -26.91 -7.26
N PRO A 508 43.50 -26.57 -8.01
CA PRO A 508 43.46 -25.53 -9.01
C PRO A 508 42.66 -25.98 -10.24
N VAL A 509 41.46 -25.43 -10.41
CA VAL A 509 40.68 -25.59 -11.65
C VAL A 509 41.29 -24.67 -12.71
N ARG A 510 41.93 -25.29 -13.70
CA ARG A 510 42.43 -24.65 -14.92
C ARG A 510 41.26 -24.10 -15.74
N TYR A 511 41.13 -22.78 -15.81
CA TYR A 511 40.31 -22.14 -16.84
C TYR A 511 41.03 -22.21 -18.19
N ARG A 512 40.40 -22.87 -19.18
CA ARG A 512 40.75 -22.69 -20.60
C ARG A 512 40.26 -21.31 -21.03
N ALA A 513 41.18 -20.50 -21.54
CA ALA A 513 40.89 -19.23 -22.17
C ALA A 513 39.99 -19.44 -23.40
N GLY A 514 38.81 -18.82 -23.38
CA GLY A 514 38.05 -18.48 -24.59
C GLY A 514 38.55 -17.15 -25.17
N PRO A 515 38.33 -16.89 -26.47
CA PRO A 515 39.14 -15.94 -27.23
C PRO A 515 38.86 -14.48 -26.87
N ALA A 516 39.84 -13.66 -27.22
CA ALA A 516 39.91 -12.23 -26.95
C ALA A 516 38.95 -11.42 -27.84
N TRP A 517 38.27 -10.45 -27.22
CA TRP A 517 37.72 -9.28 -27.91
C TRP A 517 38.17 -8.01 -27.19
N ASP A 518 39.47 -7.72 -27.28
CA ASP A 518 40.00 -6.38 -27.05
C ASP A 518 40.22 -5.69 -28.39
N ARG A 519 39.33 -4.76 -28.73
CA ARG A 519 39.69 -3.52 -29.43
C ARG A 519 38.93 -2.38 -28.78
N MET A 520 39.71 -1.62 -28.01
CA MET A 520 39.37 -0.36 -27.36
C MET A 520 38.79 0.66 -28.35
N ALA A 521 37.77 1.40 -27.92
CA ALA A 521 37.54 2.79 -28.33
C ALA A 521 37.78 3.68 -27.08
N PRO A 522 38.46 4.83 -27.20
CA PRO A 522 38.82 5.65 -26.05
C PRO A 522 37.62 6.41 -25.47
N ALA A 523 37.69 6.67 -24.17
CA ALA A 523 36.72 7.48 -23.43
C ALA A 523 36.61 8.92 -23.99
N PRO A 524 35.42 9.54 -23.99
CA PRO A 524 35.28 10.95 -24.33
C PRO A 524 35.83 11.85 -23.21
N ALA A 525 36.50 12.93 -23.62
CA ALA A 525 37.07 13.97 -22.77
C ALA A 525 35.97 14.80 -22.06
N PRO A 526 36.28 15.47 -20.95
CA PRO A 526 35.32 16.32 -20.25
C PRO A 526 34.98 17.57 -21.08
N LEU A 527 33.70 17.96 -21.07
CA LEU A 527 33.18 19.13 -21.77
C LEU A 527 33.59 20.42 -21.05
N ASP A 528 34.10 21.38 -21.82
CA ASP A 528 34.55 22.71 -21.39
C ASP A 528 33.34 23.63 -21.03
N GLU A 529 33.53 24.50 -20.05
CA GLU A 529 32.49 25.38 -19.47
C GLU A 529 32.01 26.53 -20.41
N ASP A 530 32.56 26.66 -21.62
CA ASP A 530 32.23 27.76 -22.55
C ASP A 530 31.09 27.42 -23.54
N ASP A 531 30.63 26.17 -23.63
CA ASP A 531 29.49 25.79 -24.51
C ASP A 531 28.12 26.02 -23.86
N ALA A 532 28.08 26.26 -22.54
CA ALA A 532 26.84 26.55 -21.81
C ALA A 532 26.31 27.97 -22.07
N GLU A 533 27.20 28.93 -22.38
CA GLU A 533 26.82 30.34 -22.59
C GLU A 533 26.21 30.57 -23.99
N PHE A 534 26.58 29.74 -24.99
CA PHE A 534 26.06 29.86 -26.36
C PHE A 534 24.65 29.25 -26.52
N GLU A 535 24.33 28.17 -25.80
CA GLU A 535 22.99 27.57 -25.77
C GLU A 535 21.97 28.43 -24.97
N LEU A 536 22.43 29.13 -23.91
CA LEU A 536 21.60 30.08 -23.16
C LEU A 536 21.23 31.33 -23.98
N ALA A 537 22.16 31.86 -24.78
CA ALA A 537 21.89 32.96 -25.70
C ALA A 537 20.93 32.56 -26.85
N ALA A 538 21.06 31.35 -27.38
CA ALA A 538 20.17 30.82 -28.42
C ALA A 538 18.75 30.50 -27.89
N ALA A 539 18.61 30.15 -26.61
CA ALA A 539 17.33 29.94 -25.96
C ALA A 539 16.57 31.24 -25.64
N GLU A 540 17.27 32.34 -25.34
CA GLU A 540 16.67 33.67 -25.15
C GLU A 540 16.19 34.30 -26.47
N GLU A 541 16.89 34.09 -27.57
CA GLU A 541 16.48 34.58 -28.89
C GLU A 541 15.23 33.84 -29.41
N ARG A 542 15.10 32.54 -29.09
CA ARG A 542 13.88 31.75 -29.36
C ARG A 542 12.66 32.18 -28.52
N LYS A 543 12.88 32.74 -27.31
CA LYS A 543 11.80 33.34 -26.50
C LYS A 543 11.35 34.72 -27.01
N ARG A 544 12.20 35.46 -27.74
CA ARG A 544 11.84 36.75 -28.37
C ARG A 544 11.02 36.63 -29.66
N ALA A 545 10.94 35.45 -30.27
CA ALA A 545 10.31 35.24 -31.59
C ALA A 545 8.88 34.63 -31.56
N ALA A 546 8.23 34.47 -30.41
CA ALA A 546 6.85 33.97 -30.34
C ALA A 546 5.80 35.10 -30.40
N PRO A 547 4.73 34.98 -31.23
CA PRO A 547 3.77 36.07 -31.47
C PRO A 547 2.81 36.29 -30.29
N ARG A 548 2.52 37.57 -29.97
CA ARG A 548 1.57 37.99 -28.93
C ARG A 548 0.13 37.50 -29.21
N PRO A 549 -0.67 37.15 -28.18
CA PRO A 549 -2.08 36.81 -28.38
C PRO A 549 -2.90 38.03 -28.80
N ARG A 550 -3.76 37.85 -29.81
CA ARG A 550 -4.72 38.85 -30.29
C ARG A 550 -5.78 39.13 -29.22
N LYS A 551 -6.04 40.41 -28.95
CA LYS A 551 -7.16 40.91 -28.13
C LYS A 551 -8.51 40.48 -28.72
N ALA A 552 -9.41 40.00 -27.87
CA ALA A 552 -10.82 39.81 -28.18
C ALA A 552 -11.51 41.18 -28.48
N PRO A 553 -12.47 41.25 -29.43
CA PRO A 553 -13.20 42.49 -29.68
C PRO A 553 -14.28 42.73 -28.61
N LYS A 554 -14.43 44.00 -28.22
CA LYS A 554 -15.49 44.50 -27.31
C LYS A 554 -16.87 44.48 -27.97
N PRO A 555 -17.97 44.43 -27.19
CA PRO A 555 -19.33 44.36 -27.71
C PRO A 555 -19.81 45.72 -28.21
N ALA A 556 -20.61 45.73 -29.28
CA ALA A 556 -21.32 46.91 -29.77
C ALA A 556 -22.81 46.84 -29.41
N ALA A 557 -23.37 48.04 -29.21
CA ALA A 557 -24.59 48.37 -28.50
C ALA A 557 -25.93 47.91 -29.13
N VAL A 558 -26.96 47.84 -28.28
CA VAL A 558 -28.39 47.76 -28.63
C VAL A 558 -28.99 49.17 -28.59
N PRO A 559 -29.92 49.51 -29.52
CA PRO A 559 -31.11 50.29 -29.15
C PRO A 559 -32.44 49.63 -29.59
N LYS A 560 -33.51 49.96 -28.84
CA LYS A 560 -34.91 49.45 -28.83
C LYS A 560 -35.81 50.06 -29.98
N PRO A 561 -37.18 49.94 -29.98
CA PRO A 561 -38.01 48.82 -30.47
C PRO A 561 -39.22 49.25 -31.36
N ALA A 562 -40.11 48.28 -31.67
CA ALA A 562 -41.58 48.34 -31.98
C ALA A 562 -42.02 47.98 -33.42
N PRO A 563 -43.28 47.51 -33.67
CA PRO A 563 -44.15 46.61 -32.90
C PRO A 563 -44.76 45.43 -33.73
N ARG A 564 -45.48 44.54 -33.01
CA ARG A 564 -46.37 43.39 -33.37
C ARG A 564 -47.46 43.72 -34.43
N PRO A 565 -48.23 42.76 -35.05
CA PRO A 565 -48.86 41.59 -34.38
C PRO A 565 -49.18 40.30 -35.19
N SER A 566 -49.73 39.33 -34.42
CA SER A 566 -50.74 38.30 -34.79
C SER A 566 -50.36 37.20 -35.80
N GLN A 567 -50.82 35.94 -35.73
CA GLN A 567 -51.73 35.19 -34.88
C GLN A 567 -51.67 33.72 -35.39
N TRP A 568 -51.89 32.75 -34.50
CA TRP A 568 -52.60 31.48 -34.73
C TRP A 568 -51.94 30.44 -35.67
N ALA A 569 -52.17 29.13 -35.57
CA ALA A 569 -52.67 28.20 -34.58
C ALA A 569 -52.51 26.79 -35.20
N LYS A 570 -52.60 25.76 -34.35
CA LYS A 570 -52.97 24.37 -34.65
C LYS A 570 -51.94 23.42 -35.30
N ALA A 571 -51.54 22.49 -34.44
CA ALA A 571 -51.16 21.09 -34.69
C ALA A 571 -52.34 20.27 -35.29
N PRO A 572 -52.34 18.92 -35.32
CA PRO A 572 -51.28 17.92 -35.59
C PRO A 572 -51.76 16.85 -36.61
N GLY A 573 -50.92 15.85 -36.91
CA GLY A 573 -51.34 14.55 -37.45
C GLY A 573 -50.21 13.87 -38.21
N HIS A 574 -49.58 12.83 -37.68
CA HIS A 574 -49.88 11.41 -37.97
C HIS A 574 -49.88 11.12 -39.49
N THR A 575 -49.18 10.15 -40.07
CA THR A 575 -48.64 8.87 -39.57
C THR A 575 -47.82 8.27 -40.73
N VAL A 576 -46.68 7.66 -40.38
CA VAL A 576 -46.31 6.27 -40.71
C VAL A 576 -46.16 5.80 -42.18
N ALA A 577 -44.98 5.19 -42.37
CA ALA A 577 -44.67 3.98 -43.14
C ALA A 577 -44.30 4.07 -44.62
N LYS A 578 -43.02 3.72 -44.78
CA LYS A 578 -42.50 2.54 -45.49
C LYS A 578 -42.16 2.69 -46.96
N LYS A 579 -40.92 2.25 -47.20
CA LYS A 579 -40.44 1.38 -48.29
C LYS A 579 -40.76 1.90 -49.68
N GLY A 580 -39.78 2.24 -50.49
CA GLY A 580 -38.49 1.60 -50.63
C GLY A 580 -38.14 1.66 -52.11
N THR A 581 -36.97 1.13 -52.44
CA THR A 581 -36.52 0.79 -53.81
C THR A 581 -36.53 1.97 -54.79
N GLY A 582 -35.41 2.39 -55.35
CA GLY A 582 -34.21 1.66 -55.59
C GLY A 582 -33.31 2.49 -56.50
N THR A 583 -32.05 2.07 -56.52
CA THR A 583 -31.27 1.89 -57.74
C THR A 583 -31.39 2.99 -58.80
N ALA A 584 -30.34 3.82 -58.89
CA ALA A 584 -29.19 3.50 -59.72
C ALA A 584 -28.65 4.74 -60.44
N LYS A 585 -27.32 4.83 -60.37
CA LYS A 585 -26.43 5.15 -61.48
C LYS A 585 -26.62 6.50 -62.16
N GLY A 586 -25.66 7.35 -61.86
CA GLY A 586 -25.02 8.20 -62.85
C GLY A 586 -23.85 8.90 -62.17
N ARG A 587 -22.61 8.39 -62.24
CA ARG A 587 -21.69 8.70 -63.36
C ARG A 587 -21.89 10.17 -63.78
N LEU A 588 -20.90 11.04 -63.70
CA LEU A 588 -19.63 10.88 -64.39
C LEU A 588 -18.83 12.17 -64.12
N LEU A 589 -17.50 12.03 -64.08
CA LEU A 589 -16.48 13.00 -64.52
C LEU A 589 -16.48 14.41 -63.88
N ALA A 590 -15.49 14.74 -63.06
CA ALA A 590 -14.07 14.96 -63.39
C ALA A 590 -13.75 16.41 -63.74
N LYS A 591 -12.52 16.76 -63.35
CA LYS A 591 -11.74 17.95 -63.71
C LYS A 591 -12.23 19.22 -63.01
N LEU A 592 -11.40 20.13 -62.52
CA LEU A 592 -9.95 20.32 -62.34
C LEU A 592 -9.89 21.79 -61.92
N GLY A 593 -8.90 22.21 -61.12
CA GLY A 593 -8.58 23.63 -60.99
C GLY A 593 -8.72 24.13 -59.55
N LYS A 594 -7.74 23.90 -58.68
CA LYS A 594 -6.65 24.85 -58.40
C LYS A 594 -7.15 26.30 -58.19
N LYS A 595 -7.17 26.74 -56.92
CA LYS A 595 -6.20 27.66 -56.28
C LYS A 595 -6.88 28.68 -55.34
N ARG A 596 -6.28 28.79 -54.15
CA ARG A 596 -6.26 29.93 -53.21
C ARG A 596 -7.60 30.16 -52.48
N ARG A 597 -7.67 30.18 -51.15
CA ARG A 597 -6.72 30.61 -50.12
C ARG A 597 -6.76 29.69 -48.91
#